data_AF-A0AAV7J251-F1
#
_entry.id   AF-A0AAV7J251-F1
#
_cell.length_a   1.000
_cell.length_b   1.000
_cell.length_c   1.000
_cell.angle_alpha   90.00
_cell.angle_beta   90.00
_cell.angle_gamma   90.00
#
_symmetry.space_group_name_H-M   'P 1'
#
loop_
_entity.id
_entity.type
_entity.pdbx_description
1 polymer ?
#
loop_
_entity_poly.entity_id
_entity_poly.type
_entity_poly.pdbx_seq_one_letter_code
_entity_poly.pdbx_strand_id
1 'polypeptide(L)'
;MIQMFFRHIDDCNLEKQYCFDHSDCFSRCQMSDKGTFQCITGVCKIQVDLKTLDDVSKCNLEEGMAPFLIGVPALGTVKAICKPVDLGIVYIDRETNKVENKMCAGRDVKTHDKVNYMKNWPDPKDCDCGKDKSPIIIPATENVRQYVQCIKNDDALKWVYDETKLAYHKEITFDVTIDI
;
A
#
# COMPACT_ATOMS: atom_id res chain seq x y z
N MET A 1 -21.34 6.92 54.32
CA MET A 1 -20.67 5.79 53.64
C MET A 1 -20.84 6.06 52.14
N ILE A 2 -19.82 6.63 51.49
CA ILE A 2 -19.92 7.05 50.09
C ILE A 2 -19.70 5.81 49.22
N GLN A 3 -20.75 5.43 48.51
CA GLN A 3 -20.77 4.30 47.60
C GLN A 3 -19.91 4.65 46.38
N MET A 4 -18.68 4.14 46.33
CA MET A 4 -17.84 4.18 45.14
C MET A 4 -18.53 3.38 44.04
N PHE A 5 -19.18 4.08 43.10
CA PHE A 5 -19.60 3.50 41.84
C PHE A 5 -18.33 3.16 41.06
N PHE A 6 -17.99 1.88 40.97
CA PHE A 6 -17.09 1.37 39.94
C PHE A 6 -17.79 1.62 38.59
N ARG A 7 -17.48 2.76 37.95
CA ARG A 7 -17.87 2.99 36.56
C ARG A 7 -17.12 1.98 35.71
N HIS A 8 -17.87 1.17 34.96
CA HIS A 8 -17.31 0.28 33.96
C HIS A 8 -16.52 1.12 32.97
N ILE A 9 -15.25 0.79 32.79
CA ILE A 9 -14.43 1.39 31.74
C ILE A 9 -14.79 0.61 30.47
N ASP A 10 -15.29 1.32 29.47
CA ASP A 10 -15.68 0.74 28.19
C ASP A 10 -14.51 0.86 27.21
N ASP A 11 -14.30 -0.17 26.38
CA ASP A 11 -13.34 -0.08 25.28
C ASP A 11 -13.95 0.72 24.12
N CYS A 12 -13.72 2.02 24.16
CA CYS A 12 -14.18 2.96 23.13
C CYS A 12 -13.49 2.76 21.76
N ASN A 13 -12.57 1.79 21.62
CA ASN A 13 -12.08 1.35 20.32
C ASN A 13 -12.97 0.29 19.66
N LEU A 14 -13.88 -0.33 20.43
CA LEU A 14 -14.76 -1.41 19.97
C LEU A 14 -16.21 -0.95 19.84
N GLU A 15 -16.64 0.01 20.66
CA GLU A 15 -18.02 0.48 20.69
C GLU A 15 -18.14 2.02 20.76
N LYS A 16 -19.17 2.54 20.09
CA LYS A 16 -19.46 3.98 20.05
C LYS A 16 -20.04 4.45 21.39
N GLN A 17 -19.34 5.36 22.06
CA GLN A 17 -19.79 5.95 23.32
C GLN A 17 -20.30 7.39 23.14
N TYR A 18 -21.44 7.71 23.75
CA TYR A 18 -21.99 9.07 23.76
C TYR A 18 -21.44 9.87 24.96
N CYS A 19 -21.40 11.19 24.83
CA CYS A 19 -20.84 12.07 25.83
C CYS A 19 -21.50 13.44 25.88
N PHE A 20 -21.40 14.08 27.03
CA PHE A 20 -21.78 15.48 27.22
C PHE A 20 -20.59 16.44 27.04
N ASP A 21 -19.42 16.06 27.56
CA ASP A 21 -18.20 16.86 27.48
C ASP A 21 -16.94 15.96 27.45
N HIS A 22 -15.77 16.58 27.33
CA HIS A 22 -14.50 15.85 27.23
C HIS A 22 -14.18 15.03 28.49
N SER A 23 -14.62 15.49 29.67
CA SER A 23 -14.38 14.79 30.94
C SER A 23 -15.21 13.52 31.05
N ASP A 24 -16.43 13.53 30.50
CA ASP A 24 -17.30 12.36 30.41
C ASP A 24 -16.62 11.26 29.57
N CYS A 25 -16.00 11.62 28.45
CA CYS A 25 -15.20 10.68 27.65
C CYS A 25 -13.97 10.15 28.38
N PHE A 26 -13.20 11.01 29.06
CA PHE A 26 -12.04 10.57 29.84
C PHE A 26 -12.45 9.59 30.96
N SER A 27 -13.63 9.79 31.55
CA SER A 27 -14.12 8.93 32.63
C SER A 27 -14.67 7.57 32.17
N ARG A 28 -15.05 7.46 30.89
CA ARG A 28 -15.67 6.27 30.30
C ARG A 28 -14.72 5.45 29.43
N CYS A 29 -13.88 6.15 28.68
CA CYS A 29 -12.92 5.56 27.74
C CYS A 29 -11.55 5.42 28.39
N GLN A 30 -10.99 4.22 28.33
CA GLN A 30 -9.60 4.01 28.71
C GLN A 30 -8.67 4.84 27.80
N MET A 31 -7.59 5.42 28.35
CA MET A 31 -6.58 6.09 27.52
C MET A 31 -6.01 5.09 26.51
N SER A 32 -6.06 5.44 25.23
CA SER A 32 -5.42 4.66 24.17
C SER A 32 -4.00 5.17 23.92
N ASP A 33 -3.11 4.26 23.57
CA ASP A 33 -1.80 4.51 22.97
C ASP A 33 -1.85 5.39 21.70
N LYS A 34 -3.01 5.49 21.05
CA LYS A 34 -3.21 6.20 19.77
C LYS A 34 -3.67 7.65 19.93
N GLY A 35 -3.94 8.12 21.15
CA GLY A 35 -4.41 9.49 21.39
C GLY A 35 -5.36 9.63 22.56
N THR A 36 -6.04 10.77 22.64
CA THR A 36 -6.96 11.09 23.74
C THR A 36 -8.40 11.14 23.25
N PHE A 37 -9.33 10.57 24.03
CA PHE A 37 -10.75 10.64 23.70
C PHE A 37 -11.31 12.02 24.03
N GLN A 38 -11.96 12.65 23.06
CA GLN A 38 -12.66 13.91 23.20
C GLN A 38 -14.13 13.78 22.79
N CYS A 39 -14.98 14.59 23.41
CA CYS A 39 -16.38 14.63 23.05
C CYS A 39 -16.57 15.51 21.81
N ILE A 40 -16.72 14.87 20.66
CA ILE A 40 -16.93 15.55 19.39
C ILE A 40 -18.34 15.21 18.92
N THR A 41 -19.19 16.23 18.78
CA THR A 41 -20.58 16.07 18.31
C THR A 41 -21.40 15.10 19.19
N GLY A 42 -21.19 15.14 20.51
CA GLY A 42 -21.90 14.28 21.49
C GLY A 42 -21.45 12.82 21.51
N VAL A 43 -20.32 12.50 20.86
CA VAL A 43 -19.75 11.14 20.81
C VAL A 43 -18.28 11.20 21.20
N CYS A 44 -17.83 10.26 22.03
CA CYS A 44 -16.43 10.09 22.34
C CYS A 44 -15.70 9.61 21.09
N LYS A 45 -14.85 10.48 20.55
CA LYS A 45 -13.99 10.18 19.41
C LYS A 45 -12.56 10.31 19.87
N ILE A 46 -11.70 9.40 19.43
CA ILE A 46 -10.27 9.56 19.66
C ILE A 46 -9.78 10.73 18.81
N GLN A 47 -9.24 11.76 19.45
CA GLN A 47 -8.39 12.70 18.78
C GLN A 47 -7.04 12.00 18.60
N VAL A 48 -6.82 11.52 17.38
CA VAL A 48 -5.59 10.84 17.00
C VAL A 48 -4.45 11.86 17.03
N ASP A 49 -3.40 11.56 17.79
CA ASP A 49 -2.14 12.28 17.63
C ASP A 49 -1.44 11.71 16.40
N LEU A 50 -1.27 12.53 15.36
CA LEU A 50 -0.59 12.10 14.15
C LEU A 50 0.85 11.64 14.43
N LYS A 51 1.46 12.11 15.53
CA LYS A 51 2.80 11.69 15.97
C LYS A 51 2.82 10.28 16.58
N THR A 52 1.69 9.76 17.05
CA THR A 52 1.57 8.41 17.61
C THR A 52 1.04 7.39 16.61
N LEU A 53 0.72 7.81 15.38
CA LEU A 53 0.40 6.90 14.27
C LEU A 53 1.67 6.21 13.77
N ASP A 54 1.98 5.09 14.42
CA ASP A 54 3.15 4.23 14.20
C ASP A 54 3.31 3.73 12.75
N ASP A 55 2.28 3.82 11.92
CA ASP A 55 2.34 3.42 10.51
C ASP A 55 2.83 4.52 9.57
N VAL A 56 2.77 5.81 9.95
CA VAL A 56 3.29 6.91 9.10
C VAL A 56 4.81 6.88 9.05
N SER A 57 5.46 6.58 10.18
CA SER A 57 6.92 6.45 10.29
C SER A 57 7.47 5.19 9.60
N LYS A 58 6.62 4.20 9.34
CA LYS A 58 6.96 2.97 8.60
C LYS A 58 6.88 3.15 7.07
N CYS A 59 6.26 4.23 6.57
CA CYS A 59 6.21 4.49 5.14
C CYS A 59 7.54 5.09 4.65
N ASN A 60 8.26 4.33 3.83
CA ASN A 60 9.48 4.84 3.20
C ASN A 60 9.15 5.54 1.87
N LEU A 61 9.15 6.88 1.88
CA LEU A 61 8.90 7.69 0.69
C LEU A 61 9.97 7.50 -0.39
N GLU A 62 11.22 7.25 0.00
CA GLU A 62 12.30 7.02 -0.97
C GLU A 62 12.04 5.76 -1.79
N GLU A 63 11.44 4.74 -1.19
CA GLU A 63 11.04 3.48 -1.84
C GLU A 63 9.70 3.58 -2.58
N GLY A 64 9.06 4.75 -2.60
CA GLY A 64 7.80 4.98 -3.30
C GLY A 64 6.56 4.59 -2.51
N MET A 65 6.64 4.58 -1.17
CA MET A 65 5.50 4.35 -0.29
C MET A 65 5.07 5.64 0.39
N ALA A 66 3.84 6.10 0.14
CA ALA A 66 3.28 7.29 0.77
C ALA A 66 2.28 6.94 1.89
N PRO A 67 2.26 7.73 2.97
CA PRO A 67 1.24 7.62 4.00
C PRO A 67 -0.08 8.23 3.53
N PHE A 68 -1.17 7.51 3.77
CA PHE A 68 -2.54 7.97 3.58
C PHE A 68 -3.30 7.86 4.89
N LEU A 69 -4.20 8.81 5.15
CA LEU A 69 -5.14 8.75 6.26
C LEU A 69 -6.50 8.30 5.72
N ILE A 70 -7.00 7.17 6.21
CA ILE A 70 -8.35 6.70 5.92
C ILE A 70 -9.20 6.92 7.16
N GLY A 71 -10.33 7.60 7.01
CA GLY A 71 -11.37 7.64 8.03
C GLY A 71 -11.98 6.26 8.26
N VAL A 72 -12.25 5.92 9.51
CA VAL A 72 -12.99 4.72 9.93
C VAL A 72 -14.33 5.19 10.52
N PRO A 73 -15.39 5.32 9.71
CA PRO A 73 -16.63 5.95 10.14
C PRO A 73 -17.30 5.23 11.30
N ALA A 74 -17.22 3.90 11.34
CA ALA A 74 -17.81 3.07 12.39
C ALA A 74 -17.27 3.41 13.80
N LEU A 75 -15.99 3.80 13.87
CA LEU A 75 -15.32 4.14 15.13
C LEU A 75 -15.13 5.66 15.31
N GLY A 76 -15.47 6.46 14.28
CA GLY A 76 -15.22 7.89 14.28
C GLY A 76 -13.73 8.24 14.37
N THR A 77 -12.85 7.37 13.87
CA THR A 77 -11.39 7.51 13.99
C THR A 77 -10.74 7.66 12.61
N VAL A 78 -9.42 7.86 12.60
CA VAL A 78 -8.59 7.82 11.38
C VAL A 78 -7.48 6.79 11.55
N LYS A 79 -7.15 6.09 10.47
CA LYS A 79 -6.04 5.13 10.41
C LYS A 79 -5.03 5.58 9.36
N ALA A 80 -3.76 5.56 9.71
CA ALA A 80 -2.67 5.70 8.74
C ALA A 80 -2.43 4.36 8.02
N ILE A 81 -2.20 4.43 6.72
CA ILE A 81 -1.82 3.29 5.89
C ILE A 81 -0.74 3.71 4.89
N CYS A 82 0.23 2.83 4.62
CA CYS A 82 1.19 3.06 3.53
C CYS A 82 0.64 2.49 2.22
N LYS A 83 0.66 3.28 1.15
CA LYS A 83 0.34 2.81 -0.20
C LYS A 83 1.43 3.19 -1.19
N PRO A 84 1.66 2.36 -2.21
CA PRO A 84 2.56 2.72 -3.29
C PRO A 84 2.05 3.96 -4.03
N VAL A 85 2.94 4.88 -4.34
CA VAL A 85 2.64 6.07 -5.18
C VAL A 85 2.66 5.74 -6.67
N ASP A 86 3.36 4.67 -7.05
CA ASP A 86 3.54 4.22 -8.43
C ASP A 86 2.94 2.82 -8.59
N LEU A 87 1.63 2.78 -8.86
CA LEU A 87 0.85 1.55 -8.94
C LEU A 87 1.37 0.65 -10.08
N GLY A 88 1.53 -0.64 -9.76
CA GLY A 88 2.08 -1.63 -10.68
C GLY A 88 3.60 -1.66 -10.76
N ILE A 89 4.29 -0.63 -10.26
CA ILE A 89 5.76 -0.56 -10.17
C ILE A 89 6.23 -0.89 -8.76
N VAL A 90 5.69 -0.19 -7.76
CA VAL A 90 5.99 -0.42 -6.34
C VAL A 90 4.93 -1.34 -5.75
N TYR A 91 5.37 -2.40 -5.10
CA TYR A 91 4.49 -3.35 -4.44
C TYR A 91 5.14 -3.92 -3.19
N ILE A 92 4.30 -4.43 -2.29
CA ILE A 92 4.76 -5.20 -1.14
C ILE A 92 4.74 -6.67 -1.56
N ASP A 93 5.91 -7.30 -1.58
CA ASP A 93 6.02 -8.74 -1.80
C ASP A 93 5.39 -9.49 -0.61
N ARG A 94 4.43 -10.38 -0.89
CA ARG A 94 3.66 -11.05 0.17
C ARG A 94 4.44 -12.14 0.90
N GLU A 95 5.49 -12.69 0.30
CA GLU A 95 6.28 -13.77 0.88
C GLU A 95 7.37 -13.21 1.80
N THR A 96 8.01 -12.13 1.37
CA THR A 96 9.12 -11.49 2.10
C THR A 96 8.69 -10.28 2.92
N ASN A 97 7.48 -9.77 2.70
CA ASN A 97 6.94 -8.55 3.30
C ASN A 97 7.83 -7.31 3.07
N LYS A 98 8.57 -7.27 1.96
CA LYS A 98 9.44 -6.16 1.56
C LYS A 98 8.80 -5.31 0.48
N VAL A 99 9.13 -4.03 0.48
CA VAL A 99 8.79 -3.13 -0.62
C VAL A 99 9.74 -3.40 -1.78
N GLU A 100 9.17 -3.74 -2.91
CA GLU A 100 9.88 -4.05 -4.15
C GLU A 100 9.51 -3.03 -5.22
N ASN A 101 10.46 -2.76 -6.12
CA ASN A 101 10.29 -1.83 -7.23
C ASN A 101 10.67 -2.51 -8.54
N LYS A 102 9.71 -2.60 -9.46
CA LYS A 102 9.88 -3.27 -10.77
C LYS A 102 10.40 -2.38 -11.89
N MET A 103 10.63 -1.08 -11.66
CA MET A 103 11.01 -0.13 -12.71
C MET A 103 12.16 -0.65 -13.57
N CYS A 104 13.18 -1.20 -12.90
CA CYS A 104 14.31 -1.91 -13.49
C CYS A 104 14.41 -3.29 -12.82
N ALA A 105 13.62 -4.28 -13.25
CA ALA A 105 13.57 -5.60 -12.62
C ALA A 105 14.43 -6.65 -13.36
N GLY A 106 15.08 -7.59 -12.66
CA GLY A 106 15.83 -8.69 -13.29
C GLY A 106 16.78 -9.42 -12.34
N ARG A 107 17.28 -10.61 -12.77
CA ARG A 107 18.02 -11.56 -11.90
C ARG A 107 19.33 -11.05 -11.29
N ASP A 108 19.91 -9.95 -11.77
CA ASP A 108 20.99 -9.25 -11.05
C ASP A 108 21.02 -7.78 -11.49
N VAL A 109 19.93 -7.06 -11.24
CA VAL A 109 20.02 -5.60 -11.25
C VAL A 109 20.91 -5.26 -10.06
N LYS A 110 22.09 -4.68 -10.32
CA LYS A 110 22.99 -4.32 -9.23
C LYS A 110 22.19 -3.46 -8.26
N THR A 111 22.35 -3.73 -6.97
CA THR A 111 21.76 -3.03 -5.82
C THR A 111 22.04 -1.51 -5.77
N HIS A 112 22.55 -0.91 -6.84
CA HIS A 112 22.91 0.50 -6.99
C HIS A 112 21.89 1.33 -7.78
N ASP A 113 20.89 0.70 -8.40
CA ASP A 113 19.73 1.39 -9.00
C ASP A 113 18.56 1.45 -8.02
N LYS A 114 18.85 1.79 -6.75
CA LYS A 114 17.78 2.09 -5.80
C LYS A 114 17.09 3.37 -6.27
N VAL A 115 15.93 3.16 -6.90
CA VAL A 115 15.00 4.22 -7.25
C VAL A 115 14.66 5.02 -5.99
N ASN A 116 15.02 6.30 -5.97
CA ASN A 116 14.64 7.22 -4.90
C ASN A 116 13.57 8.18 -5.41
N TYR A 117 12.31 7.91 -5.06
CA TYR A 117 11.15 8.71 -5.48
C TYR A 117 11.16 10.14 -4.94
N MET A 118 11.95 10.43 -3.90
CA MET A 118 12.12 11.79 -3.38
C MET A 118 13.09 12.63 -4.22
N LYS A 119 13.98 11.98 -4.97
CA LYS A 119 14.94 12.69 -5.83
C LYS A 119 14.32 13.02 -7.18
N ASN A 120 13.85 12.00 -7.90
CA ASN A 120 13.24 12.12 -9.22
C ASN A 120 12.17 11.04 -9.40
N TRP A 121 11.20 11.31 -10.27
CA TRP A 121 10.28 10.26 -10.70
C TRP A 121 11.03 9.24 -11.56
N PRO A 122 10.81 7.92 -11.38
CA PRO A 122 11.61 6.92 -12.06
C PRO A 122 11.20 6.80 -13.53
N ASP A 123 12.19 6.75 -14.42
CA ASP A 123 12.00 6.58 -15.87
C ASP A 123 12.62 5.24 -16.33
N PRO A 124 11.87 4.40 -17.07
CA PRO A 124 12.41 3.16 -17.63
C PRO A 124 13.67 3.34 -18.50
N LYS A 125 13.88 4.53 -19.08
CA LYS A 125 15.06 4.86 -19.88
C LYS A 125 16.35 4.91 -19.07
N ASP A 126 16.25 5.09 -17.77
CA ASP A 126 17.40 5.20 -16.87
C ASP A 126 17.90 3.82 -16.39
N CYS A 127 17.24 2.73 -16.78
CA CYS A 127 17.63 1.37 -16.39
C CYS A 127 18.85 0.88 -17.19
N ASP A 128 19.94 0.53 -16.49
CA ASP A 128 21.10 -0.14 -17.09
C ASP A 128 21.10 -1.65 -16.75
N CYS A 129 20.87 -2.48 -17.76
CA CYS A 129 20.84 -3.93 -17.59
C CYS A 129 22.23 -4.59 -17.57
N GLY A 130 23.31 -3.85 -17.83
CA GLY A 130 24.66 -4.40 -17.96
C GLY A 130 24.92 -5.10 -19.29
N LYS A 131 26.16 -5.59 -19.49
CA LYS A 131 26.66 -6.05 -20.80
C LYS A 131 26.14 -7.42 -21.26
N ASP A 132 25.69 -8.26 -20.35
CA ASP A 132 25.26 -9.65 -20.60
C ASP A 132 23.73 -9.80 -20.69
N LYS A 133 23.00 -8.68 -20.60
CA LYS A 133 21.54 -8.66 -20.55
C LYS A 133 20.98 -7.62 -21.51
N SER A 134 19.82 -7.93 -22.07
CA SER A 134 19.06 -7.06 -22.95
C SER A 134 17.93 -6.39 -22.15
N PRO A 135 17.76 -5.06 -22.25
CA PRO A 135 16.60 -4.39 -21.69
C PRO A 135 15.39 -4.69 -22.55
N ILE A 136 14.34 -5.22 -21.94
CA ILE A 136 13.06 -5.43 -22.58
C ILE A 136 12.05 -4.48 -21.94
N ILE A 137 11.42 -3.66 -22.77
CA ILE A 137 10.38 -2.73 -22.32
C ILE A 137 9.07 -3.50 -22.25
N ILE A 138 8.51 -3.58 -21.04
CA ILE A 138 7.16 -4.08 -20.82
C ILE A 138 6.20 -2.89 -20.95
N PRO A 139 5.25 -2.91 -21.90
CA PRO A 139 4.37 -1.78 -22.16
C PRO A 139 3.42 -1.53 -20.98
N ALA A 140 2.93 -0.29 -20.87
CA ALA A 140 1.93 0.07 -19.88
C ALA A 140 0.58 -0.64 -20.14
N THR A 141 -0.13 -0.97 -19.07
CA THR A 141 -1.52 -1.42 -19.06
C THR A 141 -2.37 -0.44 -18.23
N GLU A 142 -3.68 -0.69 -18.11
CA GLU A 142 -4.58 0.15 -17.30
C GLU A 142 -4.12 0.33 -15.85
N ASN A 143 -3.47 -0.68 -15.28
CA ASN A 143 -3.10 -0.71 -13.86
C ASN A 143 -1.58 -0.79 -13.62
N VAL A 144 -0.78 -0.83 -14.69
CA VAL A 144 0.68 -1.03 -14.59
C VAL A 144 1.37 -0.05 -15.53
N ARG A 145 2.24 0.80 -15.01
CA ARG A 145 3.08 1.66 -15.85
C ARG A 145 4.11 0.84 -16.65
N GLN A 146 4.59 1.42 -17.73
CA GLN A 146 5.69 0.86 -18.50
C GLN A 146 6.93 0.70 -17.60
N TYR A 147 7.64 -0.42 -17.71
CA TYR A 147 8.88 -0.71 -16.98
C TYR A 147 9.85 -1.53 -17.83
N VAL A 148 11.09 -1.69 -17.35
CA VAL A 148 12.12 -2.48 -18.02
C VAL A 148 12.42 -3.75 -17.25
N GLN A 149 12.49 -4.86 -17.98
CA GLN A 149 12.97 -6.13 -17.48
C GLN A 149 14.32 -6.47 -18.13
N CYS A 150 15.33 -6.71 -17.31
CA CYS A 150 16.66 -7.12 -17.75
C CYS A 150 16.74 -8.64 -17.86
N ILE A 151 16.88 -9.15 -19.09
CA ILE A 151 16.92 -10.59 -19.39
C ILE A 151 18.27 -10.94 -19.98
N LYS A 152 18.83 -12.11 -19.63
CA LYS A 152 20.08 -12.59 -20.24
C LYS A 152 19.94 -12.65 -21.75
N ASN A 153 20.98 -12.23 -22.47
CA ASN A 153 20.93 -12.13 -23.94
C ASN A 153 20.53 -13.46 -24.61
N ASP A 154 21.02 -14.59 -24.11
CA ASP A 154 20.69 -15.92 -24.64
C ASP A 154 19.22 -16.31 -24.39
N ASP A 155 18.61 -15.78 -23.33
CA ASP A 155 17.21 -16.06 -22.96
C ASP A 155 16.22 -15.06 -23.58
N ALA A 156 16.69 -13.91 -24.10
CA ALA A 156 15.84 -12.83 -24.60
C ALA A 156 14.98 -13.27 -25.80
N LEU A 157 15.56 -14.04 -26.73
CA LEU A 157 14.84 -14.58 -27.90
C LEU A 157 13.72 -15.56 -27.50
N LYS A 158 14.00 -16.41 -26.51
CA LYS A 158 13.00 -17.34 -25.96
C LYS A 158 11.88 -16.58 -25.25
N TRP A 159 12.22 -15.57 -24.46
CA TRP A 159 11.24 -14.74 -23.77
C TRP A 159 10.30 -14.02 -24.76
N VAL A 160 10.85 -13.41 -25.81
CA VAL A 160 10.03 -12.76 -26.87
C VAL A 160 9.08 -13.78 -27.50
N TYR A 161 9.55 -15.00 -27.75
CA TYR A 161 8.71 -16.07 -28.30
C TYR A 161 7.59 -16.49 -27.33
N ASP A 162 7.90 -16.67 -26.05
CA ASP A 162 6.92 -17.09 -25.04
C ASP A 162 5.82 -16.03 -24.82
N GLU A 163 6.18 -14.75 -24.78
CA GLU A 163 5.22 -13.64 -24.65
C GLU A 163 4.39 -13.42 -25.91
N THR A 164 5.00 -13.46 -27.10
CA THR A 164 4.25 -13.35 -28.36
C THR A 164 3.30 -14.53 -28.56
N LYS A 165 3.68 -15.73 -28.11
CA LYS A 165 2.81 -16.90 -28.13
C LYS A 165 1.54 -16.68 -27.29
N LEU A 166 1.63 -16.00 -26.15
CA LEU A 166 0.46 -15.63 -25.34
C LEU A 166 -0.43 -14.58 -26.01
N ALA A 167 0.15 -13.67 -26.81
CA ALA A 167 -0.61 -12.67 -27.56
C ALA A 167 -1.36 -13.27 -28.78
N TYR A 168 -0.78 -14.28 -29.44
CA TYR A 168 -1.35 -14.88 -30.66
C TYR A 168 -2.17 -16.16 -30.42
N HIS A 169 -1.98 -16.86 -29.28
CA HIS A 169 -2.85 -17.97 -28.85
C HIS A 169 -3.86 -17.53 -27.79
N LYS A 170 -4.46 -16.35 -27.96
CA LYS A 170 -5.77 -16.11 -27.34
C LYS A 170 -6.74 -17.04 -28.05
N GLU A 171 -7.02 -18.21 -27.47
CA GLU A 171 -8.10 -19.08 -27.96
C GLU A 171 -9.36 -18.22 -28.06
N ILE A 172 -9.78 -17.95 -29.29
CA ILE A 172 -11.08 -17.35 -29.54
C ILE A 172 -12.07 -18.48 -29.26
N THR A 173 -12.60 -18.54 -28.05
CA THR A 173 -13.80 -19.34 -27.78
C THR A 173 -14.96 -18.67 -28.51
N PHE A 174 -15.20 -19.09 -29.74
CA PHE A 174 -16.47 -18.84 -30.42
C PHE A 174 -17.53 -19.65 -29.68
N ASP A 175 -18.32 -18.99 -28.85
CA ASP A 175 -19.55 -19.54 -28.32
C ASP A 175 -20.55 -19.58 -29.49
N VAL A 176 -20.52 -20.68 -30.24
CA VAL A 176 -21.53 -20.95 -31.27
C VAL A 176 -22.71 -21.60 -30.57
N THR A 177 -23.67 -20.78 -30.15
CA THR A 177 -25.05 -21.26 -29.91
C THR A 177 -25.63 -21.68 -31.25
N ILE A 178 -25.69 -22.99 -31.49
CA ILE A 178 -26.59 -23.57 -32.49
C ILE A 178 -27.90 -23.86 -31.77
N ASP A 179 -28.84 -22.94 -31.84
CA ASP A 179 -30.24 -23.26 -31.55
C ASP A 179 -30.75 -24.17 -32.69
N ILE A 180 -31.09 -25.41 -32.33
CA ILE A 180 -31.83 -26.37 -33.17
C ILE A 180 -33.32 -26.17 -32.92
#